data_AF-A0A972HQJ2-F1
#
_entry.id   AF-A0A972HQJ2-F1
#
_cell.length_a   1.000
_cell.length_b   1.000
_cell.length_c   1.000
_cell.angle_alpha   90.00
_cell.angle_beta   90.00
_cell.angle_gamma   90.00
#
_symmetry.space_group_name_H-M   'P 1'
#
loop_
_entity.id
_entity.type
_entity.pdbx_description
1 polymer ?
#
loop_
_entity_poly.entity_id
_entity_poly.type
_entity_poly.pdbx_seq_one_letter_code
_entity_poly.pdbx_strand_id
1 'polypeptide(L)'
;MGDLLDKRRARRAALSRTGSSDPTKQYLGEIGQVPLLSREEEGEIAARIAVGVAARTRLEQIDAPESCPLVDNATIAGWRADKADGEVAFEHLCAANLRLVVSIAKRYSGRGL
;
A
#
# COMPACT_ATOMS: atom_id res chain seq x y z
N MET A 1 50.22 -4.99 22.68
CA MET A 1 49.57 -3.84 21.98
C MET A 1 48.60 -4.33 20.87
N GLY A 2 47.84 -5.42 21.07
CA GLY A 2 46.94 -5.99 20.03
C GLY A 2 45.45 -6.02 20.41
N ASP A 3 45.16 -6.03 21.71
CA ASP A 3 43.79 -6.25 22.24
C ASP A 3 42.80 -5.10 21.98
N LEU A 4 43.28 -3.84 21.86
CA LEU A 4 42.41 -2.69 21.58
C LEU A 4 41.98 -2.58 20.11
N LEU A 5 42.79 -3.09 19.18
CA LEU A 5 42.47 -3.07 17.74
C LEU A 5 41.47 -4.17 17.38
N ASP A 6 41.59 -5.35 18.02
CA ASP A 6 40.64 -6.45 17.88
C ASP A 6 39.27 -6.12 18.46
N LYS A 7 39.20 -5.47 19.63
CA LYS A 7 37.93 -5.00 20.21
C LYS A 7 37.22 -3.98 19.32
N ARG A 8 37.97 -3.08 18.66
CA ARG A 8 37.40 -2.11 17.70
C ARG A 8 36.90 -2.77 16.42
N ARG A 9 37.61 -3.79 15.90
CA ARG A 9 37.15 -4.61 14.76
C ARG A 9 35.92 -5.44 15.10
N ALA A 10 35.88 -6.09 16.27
CA ALA A 10 34.76 -6.89 16.72
C ALA A 10 33.49 -6.03 16.93
N ARG A 11 33.64 -4.82 17.50
CA ARG A 11 32.53 -3.87 17.66
C ARG A 11 32.02 -3.36 16.31
N ARG A 12 32.92 -3.05 15.37
CA ARG A 12 32.57 -2.63 14.00
C ARG A 12 31.96 -3.76 13.16
N ALA A 13 32.39 -5.01 13.37
CA ALA A 13 31.77 -6.20 12.77
C ALA A 13 30.40 -6.52 13.40
N ALA A 14 30.19 -6.28 14.70
CA ALA A 14 28.90 -6.37 15.34
C ALA A 14 27.92 -5.27 14.86
N LEU A 15 28.41 -4.03 14.68
CA LEU A 15 27.67 -2.91 14.08
C LEU A 15 27.38 -3.11 12.59
N SER A 16 28.24 -3.84 11.86
CA SER A 16 28.03 -4.22 10.47
C SER A 16 27.00 -5.34 10.32
N ARG A 17 26.91 -6.28 11.27
CA ARG A 17 25.84 -7.30 11.31
C ARG A 17 24.47 -6.73 11.66
N THR A 18 24.40 -5.55 12.29
CA THR A 18 23.15 -4.80 12.48
C THR A 18 22.76 -3.93 11.27
N GLY A 19 23.59 -3.91 10.22
CA GLY A 19 23.42 -3.09 9.02
C GLY A 19 22.83 -3.82 7.81
N SER A 20 22.52 -5.12 7.90
CA SER A 20 21.65 -5.75 6.90
C SER A 20 20.21 -5.52 7.34
N SER A 21 19.53 -4.57 6.70
CA SER A 21 18.11 -4.29 6.87
C SER A 21 17.33 -5.61 6.74
N ASP A 22 16.94 -6.20 7.86
CA ASP A 22 16.04 -7.35 7.87
C ASP A 22 14.79 -6.94 7.09
N PRO A 23 14.54 -7.54 5.91
CA PRO A 23 13.45 -7.11 5.03
C PRO A 23 12.10 -7.18 5.74
N THR A 24 11.98 -8.10 6.70
CA THR A 24 10.75 -8.23 7.51
C THR A 24 10.60 -7.06 8.48
N LYS A 25 11.68 -6.62 9.13
CA LYS A 25 11.64 -5.45 10.03
C LYS A 25 11.37 -4.17 9.25
N GLN A 26 11.95 -4.04 8.07
CA GLN A 26 11.68 -2.91 7.18
C GLN A 26 10.19 -2.88 6.80
N TYR A 27 9.65 -3.99 6.28
CA TYR A 27 8.24 -4.09 5.90
C TYR A 27 7.29 -3.83 7.08
N LEU A 28 7.56 -4.42 8.26
CA LEU A 28 6.77 -4.17 9.47
C LEU A 28 6.83 -2.70 9.91
N GLY A 29 7.97 -2.04 9.70
CA GLY A 29 8.14 -0.61 9.95
C GLY A 29 7.30 0.25 9.00
N GLU A 30 7.28 -0.10 7.71
CA GLU A 30 6.54 0.61 6.66
C GLU A 30 5.02 0.51 6.87
N ILE A 31 4.47 -0.70 7.05
CA ILE A 31 3.03 -0.88 7.36
C ILE A 31 2.66 -0.33 8.75
N GLY A 32 3.67 -0.13 9.60
CA GLY A 32 3.58 0.50 10.90
C GLY A 32 3.40 2.02 10.86
N GLN A 33 3.58 2.68 9.71
CA GLN A 33 3.38 4.14 9.60
C GLN A 33 1.93 4.55 9.35
N VAL A 34 1.13 3.67 8.73
CA VAL A 34 -0.25 3.98 8.38
C VAL A 34 -1.17 3.75 9.59
N PRO A 35 -1.97 4.75 10.02
CA PRO A 35 -2.91 4.58 11.11
C PRO A 35 -4.02 3.59 10.75
N LEU A 36 -4.63 2.98 11.77
CA LEU A 36 -5.83 2.17 11.58
C LEU A 36 -7.01 3.10 11.27
N LEU A 37 -7.88 2.65 10.37
CA LEU A 37 -9.11 3.37 10.04
C LEU A 37 -10.17 3.09 11.10
N SER A 38 -10.94 4.12 11.42
CA SER A 38 -12.23 4.00 12.08
C SER A 38 -13.27 3.46 11.10
N ARG A 39 -14.40 3.00 11.64
CA ARG A 39 -15.51 2.47 10.83
C ARG A 39 -16.09 3.54 9.89
N GLU A 40 -16.14 4.77 10.36
CA GLU A 40 -16.62 5.92 9.59
C GLU A 40 -15.68 6.21 8.42
N GLU A 41 -14.37 6.26 8.66
CA GLU A 41 -13.35 6.46 7.62
C GLU A 41 -13.36 5.31 6.59
N GLU A 42 -13.55 4.07 7.03
CA GLU A 42 -13.72 2.93 6.10
C GLU A 42 -14.93 3.12 5.20
N GLY A 43 -16.05 3.64 5.73
CA GLY A 43 -17.24 3.95 4.95
C GLY A 43 -17.00 5.02 3.89
N GLU A 44 -16.30 6.10 4.24
CA GLU A 44 -15.94 7.17 3.32
C GLU A 44 -15.00 6.69 2.21
N ILE A 45 -13.97 5.91 2.59
CA ILE A 45 -13.02 5.32 1.65
C ILE A 45 -13.73 4.34 0.70
N ALA A 46 -14.63 3.51 1.21
CA ALA A 46 -15.42 2.59 0.39
C ALA A 46 -16.30 3.34 -0.62
N ALA A 47 -16.91 4.47 -0.22
CA ALA A 47 -17.69 5.31 -1.12
C ALA A 47 -16.83 5.89 -2.26
N ARG A 48 -15.63 6.38 -1.96
CA ARG A 48 -14.67 6.90 -2.96
C ARG A 48 -14.25 5.81 -3.95
N ILE A 49 -13.93 4.61 -3.45
CA ILE A 49 -13.60 3.45 -4.28
C ILE A 49 -14.77 3.12 -5.22
N ALA A 50 -16.01 3.08 -4.71
CA ALA A 50 -17.19 2.78 -5.51
C ALA A 50 -17.41 3.81 -6.64
N VAL A 51 -17.24 5.09 -6.34
CA VAL A 51 -17.30 6.18 -7.34
C VAL A 51 -16.23 5.99 -8.41
N GLY A 52 -14.98 5.73 -8.02
CA GLY A 52 -13.88 5.51 -8.96
C GLY A 52 -14.06 4.28 -9.84
N VAL A 53 -14.61 3.19 -9.31
CA VAL A 53 -14.94 1.97 -10.09
C VAL A 53 -16.04 2.25 -11.12
N ALA A 54 -17.07 3.02 -10.75
CA ALA A 54 -18.10 3.43 -11.68
C ALA A 54 -17.54 4.33 -12.79
N ALA A 55 -16.66 5.27 -12.44
CA ALA A 55 -15.99 6.15 -13.39
C ALA A 55 -15.07 5.37 -14.36
N ARG A 56 -14.31 4.39 -13.85
CA ARG A 56 -13.51 3.48 -14.69
C ARG A 56 -14.36 2.74 -15.71
N THR A 57 -15.49 2.17 -15.27
CA THR A 57 -16.40 1.42 -16.15
C THR A 57 -16.98 2.31 -17.26
N ARG A 58 -17.31 3.56 -16.95
CA ARG A 58 -17.77 4.54 -17.95
C ARG A 58 -16.68 4.88 -18.97
N LEU A 59 -15.45 5.08 -18.52
CA LEU A 59 -14.32 5.36 -19.41
C LEU A 59 -14.05 4.19 -20.39
N GLU A 60 -14.10 2.94 -19.90
CA GLU A 60 -13.93 1.75 -20.74
C GLU A 60 -15.00 1.64 -21.84
N GLN A 61 -16.25 2.06 -21.57
CA GLN A 61 -17.34 2.08 -22.55
C GLN A 61 -17.14 3.16 -23.64
N ILE A 62 -16.46 4.26 -23.32
CA ILE A 62 -16.15 5.33 -24.26
C ILE A 62 -14.99 4.93 -25.16
N ASP A 63 -13.96 4.29 -24.59
CA ASP A 63 -12.75 3.88 -25.30
C ASP A 63 -12.98 2.66 -26.21
N ALA A 64 -14.18 2.05 -26.17
CA ALA A 64 -14.54 0.94 -27.04
C ALA A 64 -14.60 1.36 -28.53
N PRO A 65 -14.06 0.56 -29.46
CA PRO A 65 -13.87 0.94 -30.86
C PRO A 65 -15.17 1.18 -31.64
N GLU A 66 -16.29 0.62 -31.15
CA GLU A 66 -17.64 0.79 -31.71
C GLU A 66 -18.42 1.93 -31.03
N SER A 67 -17.83 2.59 -30.03
CA SER A 67 -18.42 3.71 -29.34
C SER A 67 -18.27 4.98 -30.17
N CYS A 68 -19.36 5.70 -30.38
CA CYS A 68 -19.36 7.09 -30.86
C CYS A 68 -19.74 7.98 -29.67
N PRO A 69 -18.77 8.38 -28.82
CA PRO A 69 -19.11 9.04 -27.58
C PRO A 69 -19.56 10.48 -27.87
N LEU A 70 -20.83 10.77 -27.56
CA LEU A 70 -21.42 12.11 -27.50
C LEU A 70 -21.10 12.83 -26.16
N VAL A 71 -20.13 12.31 -25.40
CA VAL A 71 -19.77 12.83 -24.08
C VAL A 71 -18.75 13.95 -24.24
N ASP A 72 -18.97 15.05 -23.55
CA ASP A 72 -18.06 16.19 -23.56
C ASP A 72 -16.75 15.88 -22.84
N ASN A 73 -15.67 16.53 -23.29
CA ASN A 73 -14.33 16.35 -22.70
C ASN A 73 -14.27 16.72 -21.21
N ALA A 74 -15.13 17.63 -20.72
CA ALA A 74 -15.13 18.03 -19.32
C ALA A 74 -15.72 16.91 -18.43
N THR A 75 -16.79 16.25 -18.86
CA THR A 75 -17.31 15.05 -18.20
C THR A 75 -16.29 13.91 -18.18
N ILE A 76 -15.60 13.67 -19.30
CA ILE A 76 -14.53 12.65 -19.37
C ILE A 76 -13.40 12.99 -18.39
N ALA A 77 -13.02 14.25 -18.28
CA ALA A 77 -12.02 14.70 -17.31
C ALA A 77 -12.47 14.48 -15.86
N GLY A 78 -13.76 14.71 -15.56
CA GLY A 78 -14.36 14.40 -14.27
C GLY A 78 -14.24 12.92 -13.91
N TRP A 79 -14.61 12.03 -14.84
CA TRP A 79 -14.50 10.58 -14.62
C TRP A 79 -13.05 10.12 -14.44
N ARG A 80 -12.09 10.77 -15.10
CA ARG A 80 -10.66 10.49 -14.86
C ARG A 80 -10.21 10.90 -13.47
N ALA A 81 -10.68 12.04 -12.97
CA ALA A 81 -10.40 12.48 -11.60
C ALA A 81 -11.03 11.53 -10.56
N ASP A 82 -12.30 11.17 -10.75
CA ASP A 82 -13.01 10.22 -9.87
C ASP A 82 -12.33 8.85 -9.85
N LYS A 83 -11.89 8.35 -11.00
CA LYS A 83 -11.12 7.09 -11.11
C LYS A 83 -9.83 7.19 -10.29
N ALA A 84 -9.05 8.26 -10.48
CA ALA A 84 -7.79 8.45 -9.77
C ALA A 84 -8.01 8.57 -8.25
N ASP A 85 -9.06 9.26 -7.82
CA ASP A 85 -9.41 9.36 -6.40
C ASP A 85 -9.75 7.99 -5.79
N GLY A 86 -10.52 7.16 -6.52
CA GLY A 86 -10.84 5.80 -6.11
C GLY A 86 -9.61 4.89 -6.02
N GLU A 87 -8.63 5.05 -6.90
CA GLU A 87 -7.35 4.31 -6.85
C GLU A 87 -6.55 4.68 -5.59
N VAL A 88 -6.43 5.97 -5.29
CA VAL A 88 -5.78 6.46 -4.06
C VAL A 88 -6.51 5.95 -2.81
N ALA A 89 -7.85 5.97 -2.81
CA ALA A 89 -8.65 5.46 -1.70
C ALA A 89 -8.45 3.95 -1.51
N PHE A 90 -8.36 3.18 -2.59
CA PHE A 90 -8.08 1.74 -2.55
C PHE A 90 -6.69 1.43 -1.97
N GLU A 91 -5.66 2.16 -2.40
CA GLU A 91 -4.31 2.02 -1.87
C GLU A 91 -4.26 2.33 -0.37
N HIS A 92 -4.95 3.39 0.07
CA HIS A 92 -5.05 3.75 1.48
C HIS A 92 -5.74 2.66 2.30
N LEU A 93 -6.87 2.12 1.81
CA LEU A 93 -7.58 1.02 2.45
C LEU A 93 -6.69 -0.21 2.62
N CYS A 94 -5.96 -0.58 1.56
CA CYS A 94 -5.03 -1.70 1.59
C CYS A 94 -3.96 -1.47 2.64
N ALA A 95 -3.29 -0.31 2.61
CA ALA A 95 -2.19 0.02 3.51
C ALA A 95 -2.61 0.02 4.98
N ALA A 96 -3.79 0.54 5.31
CA ALA A 96 -4.35 0.50 6.67
C ALA A 96 -4.63 -0.93 7.15
N ASN A 97 -5.01 -1.82 6.23
CA ASN A 97 -5.36 -3.21 6.53
C ASN A 97 -4.18 -4.20 6.46
N LEU A 98 -2.99 -3.80 5.99
CA LEU A 98 -1.81 -4.69 5.95
C LEU A 98 -1.44 -5.25 7.32
N ARG A 99 -1.65 -4.47 8.39
CA ARG A 99 -1.42 -4.93 9.77
C ARG A 99 -2.31 -6.10 10.17
N LEU A 100 -3.59 -6.08 9.74
CA LEU A 100 -4.52 -7.18 9.99
C LEU A 100 -4.02 -8.46 9.33
N VAL A 101 -3.62 -8.39 8.07
CA VAL A 101 -3.08 -9.54 7.32
C VAL A 101 -1.87 -10.14 8.04
N VAL A 102 -0.91 -9.31 8.44
CA VAL A 102 0.27 -9.79 9.18
C VAL A 102 -0.12 -10.41 10.53
N SER A 103 -1.09 -9.84 11.25
CA SER A 103 -1.53 -10.38 12.53
C SER A 103 -2.15 -11.79 12.40
N ILE A 104 -2.87 -12.03 11.30
CA ILE A 104 -3.45 -13.34 10.98
C ILE A 104 -2.36 -14.29 10.51
N ALA A 105 -1.50 -13.87 9.57
CA ALA A 105 -0.42 -14.67 9.01
C ALA A 105 0.56 -15.17 10.08
N LYS A 106 0.87 -14.34 11.09
CA LYS A 106 1.70 -14.74 12.24
C LYS A 106 1.19 -15.98 12.96
N ARG A 107 -0.14 -16.22 13.00
CA ARG A 107 -0.72 -17.42 13.63
C ARG A 107 -0.39 -18.71 12.88
N TYR A 108 -0.07 -18.62 11.60
CA TYR A 108 0.25 -19.76 10.73
C TYR A 108 1.76 -19.98 10.55
N SER A 109 2.60 -19.13 11.16
CA SER A 109 4.05 -19.28 11.12
C SER A 109 4.49 -20.65 11.67
N GLY A 110 5.44 -21.30 10.98
CA GLY A 110 5.96 -22.62 11.36
C GLY A 110 5.15 -23.83 10.88
N ARG A 111 4.12 -23.65 10.05
CA ARG A 111 3.33 -24.76 9.45
C ARG A 111 3.72 -25.11 8.01
N GLY A 112 4.81 -24.56 7.50
CA GLY A 112 5.18 -24.64 6.08
C GLY A 112 4.36 -23.68 5.23
N LEU A 113 4.96 -23.24 4.12
CA LEU A 113 4.31 -22.51 3.03
C LEU A 113 4.03 -23.48 1.88
#